data_AF-A0A2V7JE18-F1
#
_entry.id   AF-A0A2V7JE18-F1
#
_cell.length_a   1.000
_cell.length_b   1.000
_cell.length_c   1.000
_cell.angle_alpha   90.00
_cell.angle_beta   90.00
_cell.angle_gamma   90.00
#
_symmetry.space_group_name_H-M   'P 1'
#
loop_
_entity.id
_entity.type
_entity.pdbx_description
1 polymer ?
#
loop_
_entity_poly.entity_id
_entity_poly.type
_entity_poly.pdbx_seq_one_letter_code
_entity_poly.pdbx_strand_id
1 'polypeptide(L)'
;MDVPDPAAVYMVYTTARFTPATGYCAFHMWGTCGRHPIQFAFYPAIDTISGCSPNDTFTSHSPALATLASATAHELSEAITDARIGTRWWDDVTGEEINAKACSSCRS
;
A
#
# COMPACT_ATOMS: atom_id res chain seq x y z
N MET A 1 -26.94 1.07 -10.51
CA MET A 1 -25.61 1.51 -10.05
C MET A 1 -25.39 0.79 -8.74
N ASP A 2 -24.45 -0.14 -8.73
CA ASP A 2 -24.14 -0.90 -7.52
C ASP A 2 -23.54 0.05 -6.50
N VAL A 3 -24.13 0.05 -5.31
CA VAL A 3 -23.69 0.89 -4.20
C VAL A 3 -22.42 0.27 -3.63
N PRO A 4 -21.31 1.03 -3.49
CA PRO A 4 -20.11 0.51 -2.85
C PRO A 4 -20.39 0.08 -1.41
N ASP A 5 -19.94 -1.11 -1.05
CA ASP A 5 -20.01 -1.60 0.32
C ASP A 5 -19.08 -0.77 1.22
N PRO A 6 -19.62 -0.10 2.25
CA PRO A 6 -18.81 0.70 3.18
C PRO A 6 -17.91 -0.13 4.10
N ALA A 7 -18.07 -1.46 4.15
CA ALA A 7 -17.23 -2.37 4.91
C ALA A 7 -16.11 -3.01 4.05
N ALA A 8 -16.08 -2.76 2.75
CA ALA A 8 -15.10 -3.35 1.84
C ALA A 8 -13.84 -2.51 1.70
N VAL A 9 -12.70 -3.19 1.50
CA VAL A 9 -11.47 -2.59 0.99
C VAL A 9 -11.32 -2.92 -0.49
N TYR A 10 -11.22 -1.89 -1.33
CA TYR A 10 -11.04 -2.08 -2.76
C TYR A 10 -9.54 -2.08 -3.11
N MET A 11 -9.04 -3.24 -3.54
CA MET A 11 -7.63 -3.41 -3.96
C MET A 11 -7.53 -3.13 -5.46
N VAL A 12 -6.89 -2.02 -5.83
CA VAL A 12 -6.88 -1.49 -7.20
C VAL A 12 -5.48 -1.67 -7.81
N TYR A 13 -5.32 -2.72 -8.61
CA TYR A 13 -4.10 -2.96 -9.38
C TYR A 13 -4.22 -2.35 -10.77
N THR A 14 -3.19 -1.60 -11.17
CA THR A 14 -3.20 -0.93 -12.48
C THR A 14 -1.91 -1.18 -13.23
N THR A 15 -1.99 -1.11 -14.56
CA THR A 15 -0.81 -1.05 -15.43
C THR A 15 -0.31 0.37 -15.62
N ALA A 16 -0.82 1.33 -14.84
CA ALA A 16 -0.42 2.73 -14.95
C ALA A 16 1.04 2.83 -14.49
N ARG A 17 1.88 3.38 -15.37
CA ARG A 17 3.26 3.73 -15.04
C ARG A 17 3.21 5.12 -14.41
N PHE A 18 3.48 5.17 -13.11
CA PHE A 18 3.56 6.40 -12.36
C PHE A 18 5.00 6.55 -11.88
N THR A 19 5.59 7.73 -12.08
CA THR A 19 6.83 8.11 -11.41
C THR A 19 6.40 8.92 -10.20
N PRO A 20 6.44 8.37 -8.97
CA PRO A 20 6.08 9.13 -7.80
C PRO A 20 6.97 10.37 -7.69
N ALA A 21 6.37 11.54 -7.54
CA ALA A 21 7.10 12.74 -7.17
C ALA A 21 7.70 12.65 -5.74
N THR A 22 7.26 11.65 -4.97
CA THR A 22 7.60 11.39 -3.56
C THR A 22 7.63 9.87 -3.34
N GLY A 23 8.67 9.35 -2.67
CA GLY A 23 9.09 7.95 -2.68
C GLY A 23 8.18 6.91 -2.01
N TYR A 24 6.93 6.78 -2.45
CA TYR A 24 6.02 5.69 -2.07
C TYR A 24 5.82 4.69 -3.23
N CYS A 25 5.57 3.43 -2.88
CA CYS A 25 5.48 2.30 -3.81
C CYS A 25 4.04 1.89 -4.13
N ALA A 26 3.14 2.17 -3.21
CA ALA A 26 1.71 2.06 -3.29
C ALA A 26 1.13 3.11 -2.31
N PHE A 27 -0.19 3.21 -2.25
CA PHE A 27 -0.84 3.98 -1.19
C PHE A 27 -2.26 3.49 -0.98
N HIS A 28 -2.75 3.58 0.24
CA HIS A 28 -4.17 3.49 0.55
C HIS A 28 -4.77 4.88 0.76
N MET A 29 -6.08 5.00 0.52
CA MET A 29 -6.81 6.24 0.71
C MET A 29 -8.29 5.95 0.97
N TRP A 30 -9.00 6.96 1.45
CA TRP A 30 -10.44 6.93 1.61
C TRP A 30 -11.11 8.11 0.90
N GLY A 31 -12.40 7.94 0.63
CA GLY A 31 -13.22 8.96 0.02
C GLY A 31 -14.69 8.62 0.08
N THR A 32 -15.45 9.19 -0.84
CA THR A 32 -16.89 8.90 -0.98
C THR A 32 -17.28 8.75 -2.44
N CYS A 33 -18.17 7.82 -2.72
CA CYS A 33 -18.91 7.74 -3.98
C CYS A 33 -20.36 8.18 -3.70
N GLY A 34 -20.67 9.44 -4.00
CA GLY A 34 -21.91 10.05 -3.55
C GLY A 34 -21.94 10.16 -2.02
N ARG A 35 -22.85 9.44 -1.35
CA ARG A 35 -22.95 9.39 0.13
C ARG A 35 -22.34 8.12 0.74
N HIS A 36 -21.75 7.25 -0.07
CA HIS A 36 -21.21 5.97 0.39
C HIS A 36 -19.71 6.11 0.61
N PRO A 37 -19.21 5.87 1.85
CA PRO A 37 -17.78 5.89 2.10
C PRO A 37 -17.11 4.73 1.36
N ILE A 38 -15.90 5.00 0.87
CA ILE A 38 -15.05 4.01 0.21
C ILE A 38 -13.65 4.10 0.78
N GLN A 39 -12.98 2.96 0.87
CA GLN A 39 -11.56 2.85 1.20
C GLN A 39 -10.90 1.93 0.20
N PHE A 40 -9.73 2.32 -0.30
CA PHE A 40 -9.05 1.59 -1.36
C PHE A 40 -7.55 1.62 -1.16
N ALA A 41 -6.88 0.59 -1.67
CA ALA A 41 -5.43 0.53 -1.82
C ALA A 41 -5.10 0.53 -3.30
N PHE A 42 -4.18 1.39 -3.73
CA PHE A 42 -3.81 1.59 -5.12
C PHE A 42 -2.39 1.10 -5.38
N TYR A 43 -2.26 0.25 -6.41
CA TYR A 43 -1.00 -0.34 -6.83
C TYR A 43 -0.71 0.03 -8.29
N PRO A 44 0.31 0.87 -8.55
CA PRO A 44 0.79 1.13 -9.91
C PRO A 44 1.57 -0.08 -10.45
N ALA A 45 2.13 0.05 -11.66
CA ALA A 45 3.12 -0.89 -12.20
C ALA A 45 4.42 -0.87 -11.34
N ILE A 46 4.38 -1.58 -10.22
CA ILE A 46 5.32 -1.44 -9.10
C ILE A 46 6.70 -2.05 -9.39
N ASP A 47 6.78 -2.97 -10.35
CA ASP A 47 8.02 -3.55 -10.85
C ASP A 47 8.93 -2.52 -11.54
N THR A 48 8.37 -1.36 -11.90
CA THR A 48 9.11 -0.27 -12.55
C THR A 48 9.59 0.82 -11.58
N ILE A 49 9.27 0.73 -10.28
CA ILE A 49 9.60 1.76 -9.29
C ILE A 49 10.85 1.35 -8.50
N SER A 50 11.94 2.10 -8.74
CA SER A 50 13.21 1.91 -8.03
C SER A 50 13.05 2.12 -6.53
N GLY A 51 13.60 1.20 -5.71
CA GLY A 51 13.55 1.27 -4.24
C GLY A 51 12.38 0.54 -3.60
N CYS A 52 11.43 0.03 -4.38
CA CYS A 52 10.25 -0.69 -3.85
C CYS A 52 10.47 -2.19 -3.63
N SER A 53 11.59 -2.73 -4.14
CA SER A 53 11.94 -4.13 -3.93
C SER A 53 12.32 -4.38 -2.47
N PRO A 54 11.70 -5.36 -1.78
CA PRO A 54 12.13 -5.78 -0.45
C PRO A 54 13.45 -6.58 -0.47
N ASN A 55 14.04 -6.80 -1.65
CA ASN A 55 15.26 -7.60 -1.85
C ASN A 55 15.14 -8.99 -1.19
N ASP A 56 14.06 -9.69 -1.50
CA ASP A 56 13.83 -11.04 -1.00
C ASP A 56 14.96 -11.99 -1.43
N THR A 57 15.68 -12.50 -0.42
CA THR A 57 16.79 -13.44 -0.57
C THR A 57 16.41 -14.87 -0.16
N PHE A 58 15.19 -15.08 0.33
CA PHE A 58 14.77 -16.31 0.97
C PHE A 58 13.88 -17.18 0.09
N THR A 59 13.00 -16.60 -0.73
CA THR A 59 11.90 -17.38 -1.34
C THR A 59 12.09 -17.76 -2.81
N SER A 60 13.25 -17.45 -3.43
CA SER A 60 13.52 -17.65 -4.87
C SER A 60 12.53 -16.98 -5.84
N HIS A 61 11.57 -16.22 -5.33
CA HIS A 61 10.60 -15.47 -6.13
C HIS A 61 11.28 -14.34 -6.91
N SER A 62 10.66 -13.94 -8.02
CA SER A 62 11.15 -12.79 -8.76
C SER A 62 11.03 -11.51 -7.92
N PRO A 63 11.95 -10.54 -8.09
CA PRO A 63 11.85 -9.27 -7.38
C PRO A 63 10.49 -8.59 -7.56
N ALA A 64 9.91 -8.64 -8.76
CA ALA A 64 8.59 -8.08 -9.04
C ALA A 64 7.47 -8.73 -8.20
N LEU A 65 7.50 -10.06 -8.03
CA LEU A 65 6.51 -10.77 -7.21
C LEU A 65 6.68 -10.44 -5.72
N ALA A 66 7.92 -10.39 -5.25
CA ALA A 66 8.22 -10.00 -3.86
C ALA A 66 7.76 -8.57 -3.57
N THR A 67 8.01 -7.63 -4.49
CA THR A 67 7.53 -6.25 -4.41
C THR A 67 6.01 -6.17 -4.34
N LEU A 68 5.31 -6.86 -5.24
CA LEU A 68 3.85 -6.83 -5.29
C LEU A 68 3.23 -7.42 -4.01
N ALA A 69 3.77 -8.53 -3.52
CA ALA A 69 3.31 -9.18 -2.29
C ALA A 69 3.54 -8.28 -1.07
N SER A 70 4.73 -7.70 -0.95
CA SER A 70 5.09 -6.80 0.16
C SER A 70 4.21 -5.55 0.18
N ALA A 71 4.09 -4.85 -0.96
CA ALA A 71 3.24 -3.67 -1.06
C ALA A 71 1.75 -4.01 -0.82
N THR A 72 1.28 -5.14 -1.34
CA THR A 72 -0.10 -5.59 -1.09
C THR A 72 -0.33 -5.81 0.41
N ALA A 73 0.57 -6.52 1.08
CA ALA A 73 0.44 -6.79 2.51
C ALA A 73 0.48 -5.50 3.34
N HIS A 74 1.40 -4.58 3.01
CA HIS A 74 1.52 -3.28 3.65
C HIS A 74 0.22 -2.48 3.56
N GLU A 75 -0.23 -2.17 2.35
CA GLU A 75 -1.42 -1.32 2.17
C GLU A 75 -2.71 -2.00 2.61
N LEU A 76 -2.82 -3.34 2.50
CA LEU A 76 -3.98 -4.07 3.02
C LEU A 76 -4.07 -3.94 4.53
N SER A 77 -2.94 -4.12 5.22
CA SER A 77 -2.88 -4.02 6.68
C SER A 77 -3.32 -2.63 7.13
N GLU A 78 -2.81 -1.59 6.49
CA GLU A 78 -3.14 -0.20 6.80
C GLU A 78 -4.57 0.15 6.42
N ALA A 79 -5.05 -0.22 5.24
CA ALA A 79 -6.42 0.04 4.83
C ALA A 79 -7.46 -0.65 5.74
N ILE A 80 -7.12 -1.75 6.42
CA ILE A 80 -7.99 -2.40 7.40
C ILE A 80 -7.89 -1.73 8.77
N THR A 81 -6.69 -1.35 9.22
CA THR A 81 -6.47 -0.85 10.59
C THR A 81 -6.60 0.67 10.75
N ASP A 82 -6.22 1.46 9.75
CA ASP A 82 -6.36 2.93 9.70
C ASP A 82 -6.84 3.39 8.32
N ALA A 83 -8.05 2.95 7.94
CA ALA A 83 -8.66 3.31 6.66
C ALA A 83 -8.77 4.83 6.41
N ARG A 84 -8.79 5.63 7.48
CA ARG A 84 -8.96 7.09 7.41
C ARG A 84 -7.64 7.78 7.76
N ILE A 85 -6.69 7.74 6.82
CA ILE A 85 -5.37 8.43 6.85
C ILE A 85 -5.35 9.54 7.92
N GLY A 86 -4.59 9.33 9.00
CA GLY A 86 -4.40 10.31 10.06
C GLY A 86 -5.21 10.07 11.35
N THR A 87 -5.80 8.88 11.56
CA THR A 87 -6.47 8.56 12.84
C THR A 87 -5.62 7.78 13.85
N ARG A 88 -4.43 7.29 13.47
CA ARG A 88 -3.18 7.08 14.26
C ARG A 88 -2.52 5.73 13.91
N TRP A 89 -1.27 5.74 13.43
CA TRP A 89 -0.06 5.21 14.11
C TRP A 89 1.24 5.64 13.37
N TRP A 90 1.54 6.93 13.42
CA TRP A 90 2.69 7.56 12.78
C TRP A 90 3.96 7.43 13.64
N ASP A 91 5.08 6.97 13.08
CA ASP A 91 6.39 7.13 13.71
C ASP A 91 6.90 8.55 13.42
N ASP A 92 6.69 9.45 14.38
CA ASP A 92 7.15 10.86 14.32
C ASP A 92 8.67 11.01 14.10
N VAL A 93 9.46 9.95 14.27
CA VAL A 93 10.92 9.95 14.08
C VAL A 93 11.32 9.58 12.65
N THR A 94 10.59 8.66 12.00
CA THR A 94 10.94 8.19 10.64
C THR A 94 9.99 8.69 9.55
N GLY A 95 8.84 9.25 9.91
CA GLY A 95 7.81 9.64 8.96
C GLY A 95 7.09 8.45 8.31
N GLU A 96 7.22 7.26 8.91
CA GLU A 96 6.68 5.99 8.42
C GLU A 96 5.49 5.56 9.30
N GLU A 97 4.46 4.99 8.69
CA GLU A 97 3.35 4.33 9.41
C GLU A 97 3.87 3.03 10.08
N ILE A 98 3.40 2.66 11.28
CA ILE A 98 3.99 1.52 12.04
C ILE A 98 3.87 0.16 11.32
N ASN A 99 2.95 -0.02 10.39
CA ASN A 99 2.92 -1.23 9.54
C ASN A 99 4.00 -1.23 8.44
N ALA A 100 4.64 -0.09 8.15
CA ALA A 100 5.94 -0.04 7.46
C ALA A 100 7.05 -0.73 8.29
N LYS A 101 6.87 -0.99 9.59
CA LYS A 101 7.79 -1.81 10.42
C LYS A 101 7.65 -3.30 10.18
N ALA A 102 6.48 -3.79 9.76
CA ALA A 102 6.31 -5.21 9.44
C ALA A 102 7.19 -5.64 8.26
N CYS A 103 7.55 -4.70 7.37
CA CYS A 103 8.54 -4.92 6.30
C CYS A 103 9.87 -4.15 6.50
N SER A 104 10.00 -3.24 7.48
CA SER A 104 11.29 -2.61 7.84
C SER A 104 11.99 -3.25 9.04
N SER A 105 11.45 -4.34 9.59
CA SER A 105 12.24 -5.31 10.38
C SER A 105 13.03 -6.29 9.50
N CYS A 106 12.85 -6.24 8.17
CA CYS A 106 13.80 -6.80 7.19
C CYS A 106 14.83 -5.72 6.81
N ARG A 107 15.52 -5.14 7.81
CA ARG A 107 16.72 -4.32 7.58
C ARG A 107 17.91 -5.23 7.35
N SER A 108 18.47 -5.18 6.14
CA SER A 108 19.92 -5.07 5.97
C SER A 108 20.22 -3.64 5.56
#